data_AF-A0A7Y7QIT9-F1
#
_entry.id   AF-A0A7Y7QIT9-F1
#
_cell.length_a   1.000
_cell.length_b   1.000
_cell.length_c   1.000
_cell.angle_alpha   90.00
_cell.angle_beta   90.00
_cell.angle_gamma   90.00
#
_symmetry.space_group_name_H-M   'P 1'
#
loop_
_entity.id
_entity.type
_entity.pdbx_description
1 polymer ?
#
loop_
_entity_poly.entity_id
_entity_poly.type
_entity_poly.pdbx_seq_one_letter_code
_entity_poly.pdbx_strand_id
1 'polypeptide(L)'
;MENLEKPELTPEELAQKKALIKKMIFITILLDILIIYFAVYFFVFKKETPVETQTSAVQNYTIAETLDVSCNIDEDCETPGDYLIRSSCPYTSKCLEKKCNVVCPEF
;
A
#
# COMPACT_ATOMS: atom_id res chain seq x y z
N MET A 1 27.63 -62.80 -9.67
CA MET A 1 28.38 -61.52 -9.66
C MET A 1 28.00 -60.80 -10.93
N GLU A 2 26.95 -59.99 -10.89
CA GLU A 2 26.57 -59.14 -12.03
C GLU A 2 27.55 -57.97 -12.09
N ASN A 3 28.28 -57.89 -13.20
CA ASN A 3 29.12 -56.74 -13.51
C ASN A 3 28.20 -55.60 -13.94
N LEU A 4 28.07 -54.56 -13.11
CA LEU A 4 27.51 -53.29 -13.55
C LEU A 4 28.53 -52.59 -14.46
N GLU A 5 28.29 -52.62 -15.76
CA GLU A 5 28.95 -51.70 -16.69
C GLU A 5 28.52 -50.27 -16.35
N LYS A 6 29.49 -49.46 -15.96
CA LYS A 6 29.30 -48.03 -15.73
C LYS A 6 29.10 -47.36 -17.10
N PRO A 7 28.01 -46.59 -17.33
CA PRO A 7 27.78 -45.96 -18.62
C PRO A 7 28.88 -44.95 -18.90
N GLU A 8 29.68 -45.20 -19.93
CA GLU A 8 30.61 -44.24 -20.50
C GLU A 8 29.83 -43.19 -21.28
N LEU A 9 29.83 -41.96 -20.76
CA LEU A 9 29.13 -40.84 -21.37
C LEU A 9 29.92 -40.32 -22.57
N THR A 10 29.28 -40.26 -23.74
CA THR A 10 29.95 -39.82 -24.97
C THR A 10 30.35 -38.32 -24.90
N PRO A 11 31.43 -37.90 -25.58
CA PRO A 11 31.86 -36.49 -25.57
C PRO A 11 30.80 -35.53 -26.12
N GLU A 12 29.91 -36.00 -27.00
CA GLU A 12 28.78 -35.23 -27.54
C GLU A 12 27.71 -34.96 -26.48
N GLU A 13 27.35 -35.98 -25.69
CA GLU A 13 26.42 -35.82 -24.56
C GLU A 13 26.97 -34.89 -23.48
N LEU A 14 28.29 -34.90 -23.26
CA LEU A 14 28.94 -33.99 -22.33
C LEU A 14 28.85 -32.53 -22.80
N ALA A 15 29.02 -32.28 -24.10
CA ALA A 15 28.89 -30.94 -24.68
C ALA A 15 27.44 -30.42 -24.60
N GLN A 16 26.45 -31.28 -24.90
CA GLN A 16 25.03 -30.92 -24.77
C GLN A 16 24.64 -30.61 -23.32
N LYS A 17 25.09 -31.42 -22.35
CA LYS A 17 24.83 -31.17 -20.92
C LYS A 17 25.45 -29.86 -20.44
N LYS A 18 26.67 -29.53 -20.87
CA LYS A 18 27.30 -28.23 -20.54
C LYS A 18 26.52 -27.04 -21.11
N ALA A 19 26.01 -27.15 -22.34
CA ALA A 19 25.17 -26.12 -22.95
C ALA A 19 23.85 -25.94 -22.20
N LEU A 20 23.21 -27.04 -21.77
CA LEU A 20 22.00 -27.02 -20.95
C LEU A 20 22.23 -26.38 -19.58
N ILE A 21 23.31 -26.76 -18.89
CA ILE A 21 23.68 -26.20 -17.59
C ILE A 21 23.93 -24.69 -17.69
N LYS A 22 24.64 -24.24 -18.74
CA LYS A 22 24.91 -22.81 -18.96
C LYS A 22 23.62 -21.99 -19.16
N LYS A 23 22.64 -22.54 -19.88
CA LYS A 23 21.33 -21.90 -20.06
C LYS A 23 20.53 -21.84 -18.76
N MET A 24 20.57 -22.91 -17.97
CA MET A 24 19.89 -22.97 -16.67
C MET A 24 20.46 -21.92 -15.70
N ILE A 25 21.79 -21.81 -15.60
CA ILE A 25 22.45 -20.80 -14.76
C ILE A 25 22.07 -19.37 -15.19
N PHE A 26 22.04 -19.10 -16.49
CA PHE A 26 21.68 -17.78 -17.01
C PHE A 26 20.24 -17.37 -16.65
N ILE A 27 19.29 -18.32 -16.74
CA ILE A 27 17.89 -18.08 -16.37
C ILE A 27 17.77 -17.77 -14.88
N THR A 28 18.47 -18.52 -14.01
CA THR A 28 18.47 -18.26 -12.56
C THR A 28 18.95 -16.85 -12.24
N ILE A 29 20.07 -16.43 -12.83
CA ILE A 29 20.63 -15.09 -12.62
C ILE A 29 19.65 -13.99 -13.08
N LEU A 30 18.98 -14.17 -14.21
CA LEU A 30 17.99 -13.21 -14.70
C LEU A 30 16.78 -13.08 -13.76
N LEU A 31 16.31 -14.20 -13.21
CA LEU A 31 15.20 -14.19 -12.24
C LEU A 31 15.60 -13.48 -10.95
N ASP A 32 16.81 -13.72 -10.44
CA ASP A 32 17.31 -13.05 -9.24
C ASP A 32 17.41 -11.53 -9.44
N ILE A 33 17.93 -11.07 -10.58
CA ILE A 33 17.99 -9.64 -10.93
C ILE A 33 16.58 -9.03 -10.99
N LEU A 34 15.62 -9.74 -11.59
CA LEU A 34 14.24 -9.29 -11.70
C LEU A 34 13.57 -9.18 -10.31
N ILE A 35 13.79 -10.15 -9.42
CA ILE A 35 13.28 -10.11 -8.04
C ILE A 35 13.88 -8.93 -7.28
N ILE A 36 15.19 -8.70 -7.38
CA ILE A 36 15.86 -7.56 -6.74
C ILE A 36 15.29 -6.25 -7.28
N TYR A 37 15.12 -6.13 -8.59
CA TYR A 37 14.52 -4.95 -9.21
C TYR A 37 13.11 -4.68 -8.67
N PHE A 38 12.25 -5.70 -8.61
CA PHE A 38 10.91 -5.57 -8.03
C PHE A 38 10.97 -5.21 -6.54
N ALA A 39 11.84 -5.80 -5.75
CA ALA A 39 11.97 -5.49 -4.33
C ALA A 39 12.42 -4.03 -4.12
N VAL A 40 13.38 -3.54 -4.89
CA VAL A 40 13.82 -2.13 -4.87
C VAL A 40 12.70 -1.22 -5.33
N TYR A 41 12.02 -1.56 -6.43
CA TYR A 41 10.88 -0.81 -6.92
C TYR A 41 9.80 -0.71 -5.84
N PHE A 42 9.39 -1.82 -5.25
CA PHE A 42 8.42 -1.82 -4.14
C PHE A 42 8.92 -1.04 -2.94
N PHE A 43 10.20 -1.14 -2.57
CA PHE A 43 10.73 -0.42 -1.41
C PHE A 43 10.77 1.10 -1.64
N VAL A 44 11.10 1.54 -2.86
CA VAL A 44 11.15 2.96 -3.24
C VAL A 44 9.74 3.52 -3.43
N PHE A 45 8.85 2.79 -4.10
CA PHE A 45 7.48 3.24 -4.40
C PHE A 45 6.52 3.08 -3.22
N LYS A 46 6.79 2.16 -2.28
CA LYS A 46 6.01 2.05 -1.03
C LYS A 46 6.47 3.08 0.01
N LYS A 47 6.59 4.35 -0.41
CA LYS A 47 6.75 5.50 0.49
C LYS A 47 5.48 6.34 0.69
N GLU A 48 4.36 5.89 0.14
CA GLU A 48 3.02 6.45 0.41
C GLU A 48 2.12 5.25 0.78
N THR A 49 1.50 5.15 1.95
CA THR A 49 1.15 6.14 2.96
C THR A 49 1.52 5.57 4.33
N PRO A 50 2.16 6.31 5.25
CA PRO A 50 1.68 6.18 6.62
C PRO A 50 0.18 6.46 6.51
N VAL A 51 -0.66 5.48 6.83
CA VAL A 51 -1.98 5.82 7.35
C VAL A 51 -1.63 6.58 8.62
N GLU A 52 -1.40 7.88 8.45
CA GLU A 52 -1.56 8.86 9.48
C GLU A 52 -3.04 8.73 9.79
N THR A 53 -3.34 7.78 10.69
CA THR A 53 -4.37 8.03 11.68
C THR A 53 -4.00 9.40 12.19
N GLN A 54 -4.65 10.42 11.62
CA GLN A 54 -4.58 11.76 12.11
C GLN A 54 -5.17 11.67 13.51
N THR A 55 -4.34 11.33 14.49
CA THR A 55 -4.44 11.90 15.82
C THR A 55 -4.15 13.38 15.63
N SER A 56 -5.10 14.08 14.99
CA SER A 56 -5.41 15.45 15.38
C SER A 56 -5.44 15.43 16.88
N ALA A 57 -4.76 16.40 17.52
CA ALA A 57 -4.93 16.70 18.92
C ALA A 57 -6.37 16.37 19.32
N VAL A 58 -6.59 15.56 20.35
CA VAL A 58 -7.91 15.16 20.83
C VAL A 58 -8.67 16.44 21.19
N GLN A 59 -9.27 17.06 20.18
CA GLN A 59 -10.16 18.18 20.34
C GLN A 59 -11.45 17.48 20.65
N ASN A 60 -11.86 17.53 21.92
CA ASN A 60 -13.20 17.13 22.27
C ASN A 60 -14.14 18.03 21.47
N TYR A 61 -15.05 17.41 20.74
CA TYR A 61 -16.09 18.10 20.03
C TYR A 61 -17.39 17.36 20.24
N THR A 62 -18.48 18.11 20.32
CA THR A 62 -19.82 17.55 20.26
C THR A 62 -20.30 17.60 18.81
N ILE A 63 -20.87 16.49 18.32
CA ILE A 63 -21.55 16.44 17.01
C ILE A 63 -22.91 17.11 17.15
N ALA A 64 -23.14 18.19 16.40
CA ALA A 64 -24.42 18.88 16.36
C ALA A 64 -25.37 18.24 15.33
N GLU A 65 -24.82 17.85 14.17
CA GLU A 65 -25.60 17.29 13.07
C GLU A 65 -24.73 16.40 12.17
N THR A 66 -25.30 15.31 11.66
CA THR A 66 -24.68 14.47 10.63
C THR A 66 -25.38 14.72 9.30
N LEU A 67 -24.62 15.16 8.30
CA LEU A 67 -25.10 15.38 6.93
C LEU A 67 -25.02 14.05 6.15
N ASP A 68 -25.96 13.83 5.24
CA ASP A 68 -25.94 12.65 4.35
C ASP A 68 -25.03 12.85 3.13
N VAL A 69 -23.91 13.55 3.32
CA VAL A 69 -22.89 13.81 2.31
C VAL A 69 -21.67 12.97 2.64
N SER A 70 -21.24 12.17 1.68
CA SER A 70 -20.03 11.35 1.82
C SER A 70 -18.77 12.18 1.57
N CYS A 71 -17.72 11.94 2.36
CA CYS A 71 -16.45 12.65 2.29
C CYS A 71 -15.26 11.70 2.47
N ASN A 72 -14.08 12.14 2.02
CA ASN A 72 -12.80 11.49 2.30
C ASN A 72 -11.91 12.36 3.18
N ILE A 73 -12.01 13.68 3.06
CA ILE A 73 -11.23 14.67 3.81
C ILE A 73 -12.16 15.77 4.37
N ASP A 74 -11.71 16.51 5.38
CA ASP A 74 -12.49 17.58 6.02
C ASP A 74 -12.86 18.69 5.01
N GLU A 75 -11.98 18.97 4.05
CA GLU A 75 -12.20 19.98 3.00
C GLU A 75 -13.33 19.62 2.02
N ASP A 76 -13.75 18.34 1.96
CA ASP A 76 -14.91 17.90 1.16
C ASP A 76 -16.24 18.37 1.78
N CYS A 77 -16.23 18.80 3.05
CA CYS A 77 -17.42 19.15 3.80
C CYS A 77 -17.64 20.65 3.86
N GLU A 78 -18.73 21.12 3.24
CA GLU A 78 -19.19 22.49 3.39
C GLU A 78 -20.02 22.65 4.66
N THR A 79 -19.75 23.73 5.43
CA THR A 79 -20.54 24.03 6.63
C THR A 79 -21.84 24.73 6.24
N PRO A 80 -23.02 24.20 6.64
CA PRO A 80 -24.29 24.82 6.28
C PRO A 80 -24.38 26.25 6.83
N GLY A 81 -24.93 27.15 6.02
CA GLY A 81 -25.02 28.58 6.36
C GLY A 81 -25.73 28.87 7.69
N ASP A 82 -26.72 28.04 8.04
CA ASP A 82 -27.47 28.16 9.30
C ASP A 82 -26.59 28.00 10.55
N TYR A 83 -25.46 27.31 10.45
CA TYR A 83 -24.50 27.16 11.53
C TYR A 83 -23.44 28.26 11.54
N LEU A 84 -23.12 28.84 10.38
CA LEU A 84 -22.18 29.97 10.27
C LEU A 84 -22.71 31.24 10.94
N ILE A 85 -24.03 31.37 11.04
CA ILE A 85 -24.69 32.52 11.68
C ILE A 85 -24.97 32.33 13.17
N ARG A 86 -24.79 31.11 13.71
CA ARG A 86 -25.09 30.82 15.12
C ARG A 86 -23.93 31.26 16.01
N SER A 87 -24.22 32.08 17.00
CA SER A 87 -23.22 32.55 17.98
C SER A 87 -22.97 31.60 19.15
N SER A 88 -23.65 30.45 19.21
CA SER A 88 -23.54 29.51 20.34
C SER A 88 -22.24 28.71 20.34
N CYS A 89 -21.62 28.52 19.18
CA CYS A 89 -20.36 27.77 19.05
C CYS A 89 -19.67 28.13 17.72
N PRO A 90 -18.33 28.07 17.64
CA PRO A 90 -17.61 28.09 16.36
C PRO A 90 -17.82 26.76 15.61
N TYR A 91 -19.01 26.58 15.04
CA TYR A 91 -19.34 25.38 14.27
C TYR A 91 -18.45 25.24 13.04
N THR A 92 -18.02 24.02 12.78
CA THR A 92 -17.27 23.64 11.58
C THR A 92 -17.70 22.26 11.12
N SER A 93 -17.47 21.93 9.86
CA SER A 93 -17.76 20.59 9.32
C SER A 93 -16.50 19.76 9.24
N LYS A 94 -16.61 18.49 9.63
CA LYS A 94 -15.54 17.50 9.59
C LYS A 94 -16.00 16.21 8.94
N CYS A 95 -15.06 15.52 8.30
CA CYS A 95 -15.29 14.21 7.73
C CYS A 95 -15.05 13.11 8.78
N LEU A 96 -16.14 12.58 9.32
CA LEU A 96 -16.11 11.51 10.32
C LEU A 96 -16.86 10.30 9.78
N GLU A 97 -16.25 9.12 9.87
CA GLU A 97 -16.85 7.85 9.39
C GLU A 97 -17.35 7.93 7.93
N LYS A 98 -16.61 8.66 7.07
CA LYS A 98 -16.95 8.92 5.66
C LYS A 98 -18.22 9.74 5.45
N LYS A 99 -18.68 10.47 6.46
CA LYS A 99 -19.80 11.42 6.37
C LYS A 99 -19.41 12.78 6.92
N CYS A 100 -19.99 13.83 6.34
CA CYS A 100 -19.82 15.17 6.85
C CYS A 100 -20.63 15.36 8.14
N ASN A 101 -19.98 15.83 9.19
CA ASN A 101 -20.59 16.10 10.48
C ASN A 101 -20.29 17.54 10.88
N VAL A 102 -21.33 18.27 11.29
CA VAL A 102 -21.19 19.59 11.89
C VAL A 102 -20.81 19.39 13.35
N VAL A 103 -19.64 19.88 13.73
CA VAL A 103 -19.06 19.72 15.07
C VAL A 103 -18.91 21.07 15.75
N CYS A 104 -19.02 21.03 17.08
CA CYS A 104 -18.78 22.14 17.98
C CYS A 104 -17.61 21.78 18.92
N PRO A 105 -16.47 22.47 18.87
CA PRO A 105 -15.34 22.18 19.74
C PRO A 105 -15.65 22.54 21.20
N GLU A 106 -15.27 21.64 22.12
CA GLU A 106 -15.34 21.82 23.56
C GLU A 106 -14.00 22.43 24.04
N PHE A 107 -14.07 23.57 24.74
CA PHE A 107 -12.91 24.24 25.33
C PHE A 107 -12.74 23.89 26.80
#